data_AF-A0A953HMH4-F1
#
_entry.id   AF-A0A953HMH4-F1
#
_cell.length_a   1.000
_cell.length_b   1.000
_cell.length_c   1.000
_cell.angle_alpha   90.00
_cell.angle_beta   90.00
_cell.angle_gamma   90.00
#
_symmetry.space_group_name_H-M   'P 1'
#
loop_
_entity.id
_entity.type
_entity.pdbx_description
1 polymer ?
#
loop_
_entity_poly.entity_id
_entity_poly.type
_entity_poly.pdbx_seq_one_letter_code
_entity_poly.pdbx_strand_id
1 'polypeptide(L)'
;MQLNNPARQGIPIYLSLMIMWMSASVYSQSGMMSPGEIDEFSKILRSQGQVSPLDLSDLSQSTFKIYWLSPDRRASLNFEQRIAAYAGGQNTTMEYRWTWPDELITTRGEIPIVVFTSEHPWPDTLPWSSKGFRIRLGAPLDTHFAGLQLPDPRRSWMDLAAQYIFGGITLGSNGKIVTGKRVSYLPASYFGLDEEYLYQRLDSILQLGLDSAAFPGAELAIAYKGSVIYQKSVGYHTYKDIYSVRPHDLYDLASLTKVVSGVNSLMTLYDEGKFDLNKNLEDYFPYFNGSDKGALSMKRILTHSAGFVPGMGYYNMAKKKNGRYFRNTLSLTPHGQYDYAITDSIYTSQKFNKFIYKSIKESPLKPGNEYKYSGLFFLLIPDLVVNQSGLTLDTYMQKTFFDPIGAFDTEFNPTRTHPIHQIVPTEVDDYWRHQLVHGKVHDEGAAVLGGVSANAGLFSTGTDLIKIGEAWRRNGTYGGKRYWSAKTVDIFTRCYYCDEGNRRALGFDRPPLPDQPANSYMSPLASQESYGHSGFTGTMIWVDPAKEYTFVFLSNRVNPTRDNSKLYRFNIRPALHSVLYEALEKDFDSKMVRKP
;
A
#
# COMPACT_ATOMS: atom_id res chain seq x y z
N MET A 1 17.95 -1.59 -24.71
CA MET A 1 19.17 -0.76 -24.85
C MET A 1 20.39 -1.67 -24.92
N GLN A 2 20.94 -1.88 -26.13
CA GLN A 2 22.30 -2.36 -26.31
C GLN A 2 23.20 -1.12 -26.39
N LEU A 3 24.21 -1.04 -25.52
CA LEU A 3 25.21 0.02 -25.56
C LEU A 3 26.24 -0.36 -26.62
N ASN A 4 26.17 0.27 -27.79
CA ASN A 4 27.31 0.45 -28.69
C ASN A 4 27.04 1.65 -29.59
N ASN A 5 27.71 2.77 -29.32
CA ASN A 5 28.45 3.49 -30.35
C ASN A 5 29.50 4.40 -29.69
N PRO A 6 30.79 4.33 -30.08
CA PRO A 6 31.82 5.25 -29.64
C PRO A 6 31.79 6.56 -30.45
N ALA A 7 32.51 7.56 -29.95
CA ALA A 7 32.79 8.85 -30.58
C ALA A 7 31.72 9.95 -30.44
N ARG A 8 31.83 10.72 -29.34
CA ARG A 8 31.93 12.18 -29.39
C ARG A 8 32.78 12.64 -28.21
N GLN A 9 33.97 13.16 -28.51
CA GLN A 9 34.83 13.85 -27.57
C GLN A 9 34.14 15.15 -27.12
N GLY A 10 33.97 15.31 -25.81
CA GLY A 10 33.43 16.49 -25.16
C GLY A 10 33.29 16.21 -23.67
N ILE A 11 34.33 16.56 -22.91
CA ILE A 11 34.47 16.65 -21.44
C ILE A 11 33.52 15.73 -20.63
N PRO A 12 33.98 14.58 -20.11
CA PRO A 12 33.18 13.76 -19.22
C PRO A 12 33.02 14.45 -17.87
N ILE A 13 31.78 14.75 -17.50
CA ILE A 13 31.40 15.22 -16.15
C ILE A 13 31.24 13.96 -15.29
N TYR A 14 32.12 13.75 -14.31
CA TYR A 14 32.06 12.57 -13.43
C TYR A 14 31.50 12.93 -12.05
N LEU A 15 30.49 12.18 -11.61
CA LEU A 15 29.80 12.39 -10.32
C LEU A 15 29.97 11.16 -9.42
N SER A 16 30.65 11.31 -8.29
CA SER A 16 30.72 10.28 -7.26
C SER A 16 29.64 10.54 -6.19
N LEU A 17 28.67 9.64 -5.99
CA LEU A 17 27.86 9.71 -4.77
C LEU A 17 28.67 9.23 -3.59
N MET A 18 28.63 9.99 -2.50
CA MET A 18 28.95 9.54 -1.16
C MET A 18 27.64 9.50 -0.38
N ILE A 19 27.24 8.35 0.16
CA ILE A 19 26.09 8.25 1.07
C ILE A 19 26.65 8.28 2.49
N MET A 20 26.23 9.25 3.30
CA MET A 20 26.53 9.28 4.74
C MET A 20 25.55 8.38 5.50
N TRP A 21 26.06 7.54 6.42
CA TRP A 21 25.24 6.64 7.25
C TRP A 21 25.56 6.79 8.75
N MET A 22 24.65 7.38 9.54
CA MET A 22 24.82 7.51 10.99
C MET A 22 24.72 6.13 11.69
N SER A 23 25.60 5.86 12.65
CA SER A 23 25.86 4.50 13.18
C SER A 23 24.85 3.94 14.20
N ALA A 24 25.09 2.64 14.49
CA ALA A 24 24.30 1.66 15.22
C ALA A 24 23.81 2.01 16.64
N SER A 25 24.29 3.08 17.28
CA SER A 25 23.81 3.50 18.60
C SER A 25 22.37 4.04 18.55
N VAL A 26 22.00 4.73 17.47
CA VAL A 26 20.61 5.18 17.20
C VAL A 26 19.71 3.99 16.84
N TYR A 27 20.24 3.01 16.10
CA TYR A 27 19.48 1.85 15.61
C TYR A 27 19.17 0.81 16.70
N SER A 28 20.04 0.62 17.70
CA SER A 28 19.74 -0.27 18.84
C SER A 28 18.70 0.33 19.79
N GLN A 29 18.59 1.66 19.83
CA GLN A 29 17.58 2.36 20.64
C GLN A 29 16.23 2.49 19.92
N SER A 30 16.21 2.44 18.58
CA SER A 30 14.97 2.55 17.77
C SER A 30 14.34 1.21 17.36
N GLY A 31 15.04 0.08 17.53
CA GLY A 31 14.51 -1.27 17.21
C GLY A 31 14.29 -1.54 15.72
N MET A 32 14.91 -0.73 14.83
CA MET A 32 14.61 -0.69 13.38
C MET A 32 15.33 -1.74 12.53
N MET A 33 16.38 -2.40 13.06
CA MET A 33 17.04 -3.56 12.44
C MET A 33 17.44 -4.55 13.52
N SER A 34 17.31 -5.84 13.23
CA SER A 34 17.85 -6.88 14.10
C SER A 34 19.39 -6.89 14.01
N PRO A 35 20.11 -7.26 15.08
CA PRO A 35 21.58 -7.39 15.06
C PRO A 35 22.10 -8.31 13.93
N GLY A 36 21.29 -9.27 13.48
CA GLY A 36 21.61 -10.17 12.37
C GLY A 36 21.61 -9.50 11.00
N GLU A 37 20.67 -8.57 10.75
CA GLU A 37 20.60 -7.80 9.49
C GLU A 37 21.79 -6.84 9.34
N ILE A 38 22.26 -6.30 10.47
CA ILE A 38 23.46 -5.45 10.53
C ILE A 38 24.72 -6.26 10.21
N ASP A 39 24.81 -7.49 10.69
CA ASP A 39 25.95 -8.37 10.47
C ASP A 39 26.01 -8.92 9.03
N GLU A 40 24.86 -9.29 8.44
CA GLU A 40 24.76 -9.76 7.06
C GLU A 40 25.07 -8.65 6.04
N PHE A 41 24.59 -7.44 6.29
CA PHE A 41 24.90 -6.25 5.47
C PHE A 41 26.39 -5.87 5.56
N SER A 42 26.98 -5.97 6.76
CA SER A 42 28.42 -5.74 6.99
C SER A 42 29.31 -6.76 6.30
N LYS A 43 28.86 -8.02 6.16
CA LYS A 43 29.59 -9.10 5.46
C LYS A 43 29.64 -8.88 3.94
N ILE A 44 28.55 -8.39 3.35
CA ILE A 44 28.48 -8.06 1.91
C ILE A 44 29.53 -6.99 1.55
N LEU A 45 29.67 -5.95 2.39
CA LEU A 45 30.61 -4.84 2.17
C LEU A 45 32.08 -5.24 2.32
N ARG A 46 32.41 -6.22 3.19
CA ARG A 46 33.79 -6.69 3.38
C ARG A 46 34.32 -7.56 2.24
N SER A 47 33.44 -8.10 1.39
CA SER A 47 33.79 -9.09 0.36
C SER A 47 34.45 -8.52 -0.91
N GLN A 48 34.56 -7.19 -1.06
CA GLN A 48 34.97 -6.55 -2.32
C GLN A 48 36.31 -5.77 -2.27
N GLY A 49 37.29 -6.23 -1.47
CA GLY A 49 38.52 -5.46 -1.20
C GLY A 49 39.51 -5.26 -2.36
N GLN A 50 40.21 -4.11 -2.35
CA GLN A 50 41.67 -3.92 -2.62
C GLN A 50 42.09 -2.46 -2.30
N VAL A 51 43.27 -2.24 -1.67
CA VAL A 51 43.69 -0.93 -1.09
C VAL A 51 45.19 -0.63 -1.33
N SER A 52 45.50 0.63 -1.72
CA SER A 52 46.82 1.33 -1.65
C SER A 52 46.60 2.86 -1.43
N PRO A 53 47.60 3.73 -1.16
CA PRO A 53 47.37 5.14 -0.72
C PRO A 53 47.48 6.24 -1.83
N LEU A 54 46.79 7.40 -1.68
CA LEU A 54 46.99 8.63 -2.49
C LEU A 54 46.61 9.98 -1.81
N ASP A 55 47.09 11.08 -2.43
CA ASP A 55 47.21 12.52 -2.07
C ASP A 55 45.96 13.40 -2.40
N LEU A 56 45.75 14.52 -1.68
CA LEU A 56 44.46 15.25 -1.55
C LEU A 56 44.46 16.74 -2.02
N SER A 57 45.40 17.18 -2.84
CA SER A 57 45.55 18.60 -3.19
C SER A 57 44.49 19.22 -4.14
N ASP A 58 43.58 18.44 -4.74
CA ASP A 58 42.80 18.87 -5.92
C ASP A 58 41.32 19.23 -5.67
N LEU A 59 40.82 19.14 -4.43
CA LEU A 59 39.38 19.28 -4.12
C LEU A 59 38.91 20.71 -3.77
N SER A 60 39.77 21.72 -3.90
CA SER A 60 39.54 23.07 -3.35
C SER A 60 38.49 23.94 -4.07
N GLN A 61 37.85 23.46 -5.15
CA GLN A 61 36.88 24.25 -5.94
C GLN A 61 35.53 23.57 -6.20
N SER A 62 35.17 22.52 -5.44
CA SER A 62 33.93 21.78 -5.72
C SER A 62 32.66 22.43 -5.13
N THR A 63 31.65 22.65 -5.97
CA THR A 63 30.29 23.06 -5.55
C THR A 63 29.47 21.82 -5.17
N PHE A 64 28.98 21.74 -3.93
CA PHE A 64 28.21 20.58 -3.45
C PHE A 64 26.71 20.89 -3.44
N LYS A 65 25.89 20.01 -4.05
CA LYS A 65 24.43 20.03 -3.92
C LYS A 65 23.99 18.89 -3.04
N ILE A 66 23.06 19.15 -2.13
CA ILE A 66 22.48 18.16 -1.21
C ILE A 66 21.08 17.86 -1.70
N TYR A 67 20.77 16.58 -1.82
CA TYR A 67 19.42 16.11 -2.11
C TYR A 67 18.88 15.39 -0.89
N TRP A 68 17.57 15.50 -0.65
CA TRP A 68 16.87 14.76 0.39
C TRP A 68 15.99 13.70 -0.29
N LEU A 69 16.21 12.44 0.02
CA LEU A 69 15.44 11.32 -0.54
C LEU A 69 14.67 10.64 0.60
N SER A 70 13.37 10.89 0.66
CA SER A 70 12.45 10.07 1.45
C SER A 70 11.99 8.90 0.60
N PRO A 71 11.84 7.68 1.16
CA PRO A 71 11.23 6.55 0.47
C PRO A 71 9.87 6.87 -0.15
N ASP A 72 9.13 7.82 0.43
CA ASP A 72 7.73 8.08 0.11
C ASP A 72 7.41 9.57 -0.23
N ARG A 73 8.38 10.51 -0.14
CA ARG A 73 8.20 11.91 -0.60
C ARG A 73 9.09 12.26 -1.79
N ARG A 74 8.48 12.50 -2.95
CA ARG A 74 9.11 13.09 -4.15
C ARG A 74 9.42 14.60 -3.99
N ALA A 75 9.91 15.04 -2.82
CA ALA A 75 10.28 16.43 -2.58
C ALA A 75 11.80 16.54 -2.40
N SER A 76 12.51 16.92 -3.46
CA SER A 76 13.90 17.38 -3.36
C SER A 76 13.89 18.83 -2.89
N LEU A 77 14.25 19.07 -1.63
CA LEU A 77 14.63 20.42 -1.18
C LEU A 77 16.02 20.72 -1.73
N ASN A 78 16.12 21.64 -2.69
CA ASN A 78 17.39 22.14 -3.17
C ASN A 78 17.91 23.17 -2.17
N PHE A 79 18.88 22.79 -1.33
CA PHE A 79 19.68 23.75 -0.59
C PHE A 79 21.00 23.97 -1.34
N GLU A 80 21.22 25.22 -1.77
CA GLU A 80 22.49 25.64 -2.34
C GLU A 80 23.23 26.45 -1.26
N GLN A 81 24.27 25.85 -0.66
CA GLN A 81 25.17 26.57 0.25
C GLN A 81 26.58 26.57 -0.34
N ARG A 82 27.13 27.77 -0.56
CA ARG A 82 28.54 27.96 -0.88
C ARG A 82 29.36 27.71 0.38
N ILE A 83 30.21 26.69 0.35
CA ILE A 83 31.09 26.35 1.46
C ILE A 83 32.43 27.08 1.26
N ALA A 84 32.83 27.91 2.22
CA ALA A 84 34.16 28.52 2.22
C ALA A 84 35.19 27.56 2.85
N ALA A 85 36.24 27.22 2.10
CA ALA A 85 37.37 26.45 2.62
C ALA A 85 38.34 27.39 3.38
N TYR A 86 38.70 27.04 4.62
CA TYR A 86 39.82 27.68 5.32
C TYR A 86 41.10 26.86 5.09
N ALA A 87 42.07 27.46 4.41
CA ALA A 87 43.39 26.89 4.23
C ALA A 87 44.30 27.28 5.40
N GLY A 88 44.66 26.31 6.24
CA GLY A 88 45.60 26.50 7.34
C GLY A 88 46.45 25.25 7.59
N GLY A 89 47.68 25.24 7.06
CA GLY A 89 48.77 24.33 7.46
C GLY A 89 48.71 22.89 6.94
N GLN A 90 49.89 22.24 6.88
CA GLN A 90 50.23 20.97 6.19
C GLN A 90 49.49 19.68 6.64
N ASN A 91 48.37 19.81 7.35
CA ASN A 91 47.39 18.75 7.53
C ASN A 91 46.01 19.37 7.34
N THR A 92 45.57 19.47 6.09
CA THR A 92 44.32 20.12 5.74
C THR A 92 43.14 19.27 6.20
N THR A 93 42.71 19.47 7.44
CA THR A 93 41.39 19.00 7.88
C THR A 93 40.38 20.00 7.35
N MET A 94 39.65 19.65 6.29
CA MET A 94 38.52 20.47 5.84
C MET A 94 37.38 20.31 6.87
N GLU A 95 37.13 21.35 7.67
CA GLU A 95 36.04 21.38 8.65
C GLU A 95 34.78 21.95 7.99
N TYR A 96 33.77 21.11 7.82
CA TYR A 96 32.46 21.49 7.32
C TYR A 96 31.50 21.62 8.49
N ARG A 97 30.97 22.82 8.75
CA ARG A 97 30.08 23.08 9.90
C ARG A 97 28.67 23.37 9.40
N TRP A 98 27.71 22.52 9.75
CA TRP A 98 26.30 22.64 9.36
C TRP A 98 25.40 22.82 10.59
N THR A 99 24.39 23.67 10.45
CA THR A 99 23.31 23.86 11.41
C THR A 99 22.01 23.37 10.80
N TRP A 100 21.38 22.39 11.45
CA TRP A 100 20.07 21.88 11.04
C TRP A 100 18.97 22.85 11.50
N PRO A 101 17.97 23.18 10.66
CA PRO A 101 16.71 23.72 11.13
C PRO A 101 16.01 22.67 12.01
N ASP A 102 15.59 23.05 13.23
CA ASP A 102 14.94 22.14 14.18
C ASP A 102 13.65 21.50 13.62
N GLU A 103 13.07 22.09 12.58
CA GLU A 103 11.86 21.65 11.87
C GLU A 103 12.05 20.37 11.01
N LEU A 104 13.29 19.96 10.74
CA LEU A 104 13.62 18.84 9.84
C LEU A 104 13.89 17.51 10.55
N ILE A 105 13.91 17.48 11.88
CA ILE A 105 14.01 16.24 12.66
C ILE A 105 12.60 15.69 12.86
N THR A 106 12.06 14.99 11.86
CA THR A 106 10.76 14.33 12.02
C THR A 106 10.93 12.97 12.69
N THR A 107 10.04 12.66 13.63
CA THR A 107 10.08 11.52 14.55
C THR A 107 9.77 10.15 13.92
N ARG A 108 9.75 10.02 12.58
CA ARG A 108 9.22 8.83 11.87
C ARG A 108 10.21 8.11 10.95
N GLY A 109 11.46 7.94 11.36
CA GLY A 109 12.37 6.98 10.70
C GLY A 109 12.78 7.34 9.27
N GLU A 110 12.75 8.62 8.91
CA GLU A 110 13.29 9.11 7.63
C GLU A 110 14.83 9.02 7.67
N ILE A 111 15.44 8.32 6.71
CA ILE A 111 16.90 8.30 6.55
C ILE A 111 17.30 9.49 5.66
N PRO A 112 18.00 10.51 6.18
CA PRO A 112 18.54 11.57 5.32
C PRO A 112 19.66 10.99 4.45
N ILE A 113 19.37 10.73 3.17
CA ILE A 113 20.40 10.42 2.19
C ILE A 113 20.96 11.74 1.68
N VAL A 114 22.15 12.14 2.15
CA VAL A 114 22.89 13.26 1.58
C VAL A 114 23.63 12.76 0.35
N VAL A 115 23.23 13.25 -0.82
CA VAL A 115 23.94 13.01 -2.09
C VAL A 115 24.93 14.15 -2.29
N PHE A 116 26.21 13.86 -2.57
CA PHE A 116 27.19 14.88 -2.97
C PHE A 116 27.35 14.89 -4.49
N THR A 117 27.41 16.09 -5.06
CA THR A 117 27.72 16.32 -6.47
C THR A 117 28.98 17.15 -6.58
N SER A 118 29.85 16.87 -7.56
CA SER A 118 30.96 17.75 -7.95
C SER A 118 30.83 18.11 -9.42
N GLU A 119 31.17 19.34 -9.79
CA GLU A 119 31.26 19.80 -11.18
C GLU A 119 32.60 19.43 -11.83
N HIS A 120 33.55 18.88 -11.06
CA HIS A 120 34.86 18.44 -11.52
C HIS A 120 35.02 16.91 -11.42
N PRO A 121 35.72 16.27 -12.38
CA PRO A 121 36.12 14.88 -12.29
C PRO A 121 36.80 14.57 -10.97
N TRP A 122 36.37 13.51 -10.30
CA TRP A 122 37.19 12.90 -9.27
C TRP A 122 38.40 12.25 -9.97
N PRO A 123 39.64 12.42 -9.48
CA PRO A 123 40.79 11.79 -10.11
C PRO A 123 40.55 10.28 -10.26
N ASP A 124 40.83 9.74 -11.45
CA ASP A 124 40.58 8.33 -11.85
C ASP A 124 41.29 7.29 -10.95
N THR A 125 42.13 7.74 -10.02
CA THR A 125 42.84 6.94 -9.03
C THR A 125 42.54 7.44 -7.61
N LEU A 126 41.37 7.09 -7.07
CA LEU A 126 41.16 7.09 -5.62
C LEU A 126 41.28 5.65 -5.10
N PRO A 127 42.44 5.23 -4.61
CA PRO A 127 42.55 3.97 -3.91
C PRO A 127 42.04 4.19 -2.47
N TRP A 128 40.90 3.58 -2.15
CA TRP A 128 40.17 3.77 -0.90
C TRP A 128 40.95 3.22 0.29
N SER A 129 41.69 4.09 0.99
CA SER A 129 42.38 3.71 2.23
C SER A 129 41.43 3.51 3.40
N SER A 130 41.82 2.65 4.35
CA SER A 130 41.15 2.39 5.63
C SER A 130 41.25 3.53 6.65
N LYS A 131 41.41 4.78 6.20
CA LYS A 131 41.30 5.98 7.06
C LYS A 131 40.20 6.86 6.49
N GLY A 132 39.01 6.70 7.06
CA GLY A 132 37.80 7.39 6.63
C GLY A 132 37.91 8.91 6.68
N PHE A 133 37.22 9.58 5.76
CA PHE A 133 36.78 10.95 5.95
C PHE A 133 36.04 11.05 7.29
N ARG A 134 36.46 11.94 8.18
CA ARG A 134 35.70 12.28 9.40
C ARG A 134 34.93 13.56 9.15
N ILE A 135 33.63 13.45 8.96
CA ILE A 135 32.71 14.59 9.09
C ILE A 135 32.33 14.66 10.57
N ARG A 136 32.86 15.66 11.29
CA ARG A 136 32.40 15.95 12.66
C ARG A 136 31.07 16.71 12.57
N LEU A 137 29.98 15.98 12.62
CA LEU A 137 28.70 16.57 13.05
C LEU A 137 28.85 16.95 14.52
N GLY A 138 28.24 18.05 14.98
CA GLY A 138 28.41 18.60 16.32
C GLY A 138 27.93 17.73 17.50
N ALA A 139 27.80 16.41 17.31
CA ALA A 139 27.49 15.41 18.32
C ALA A 139 28.22 14.09 17.97
N PRO A 140 28.59 13.24 18.95
CA PRO A 140 29.54 12.15 18.74
C PRO A 140 28.89 10.99 17.96
N LEU A 141 29.10 10.94 16.64
CA LEU A 141 28.68 9.82 15.79
C LEU A 141 29.81 9.44 14.80
N ASP A 142 30.40 8.27 15.00
CA ASP A 142 31.20 7.60 13.97
C ASP A 142 30.28 7.17 12.84
N THR A 143 30.57 7.55 11.59
CA THR A 143 29.68 7.41 10.42
C THR A 143 30.47 6.67 9.33
N HIS A 144 29.90 5.62 8.73
CA HIS A 144 30.51 4.88 7.61
C HIS A 144 29.84 5.27 6.27
N PHE A 145 30.57 5.18 5.16
CA PHE A 145 30.12 5.63 3.84
C PHE A 145 30.07 4.47 2.83
N ALA A 146 29.07 4.48 1.97
CA ALA A 146 29.03 3.69 0.73
C ALA A 146 28.73 4.65 -0.43
N GLY A 147 29.46 4.53 -1.53
CA GLY A 147 29.31 5.42 -2.69
C GLY A 147 28.81 4.68 -3.92
N LEU A 148 27.91 5.31 -4.68
CA LEU A 148 27.48 4.83 -6.00
C LEU A 148 27.92 5.87 -7.03
N GLN A 149 28.81 5.56 -7.96
CA GLN A 149 29.18 6.53 -9.00
C GLN A 149 28.07 6.52 -10.08
N LEU A 150 27.43 7.68 -10.31
CA LEU A 150 26.44 7.82 -11.37
C LEU A 150 27.07 8.55 -12.55
N PRO A 151 26.85 8.08 -13.80
CA PRO A 151 27.41 8.70 -14.98
C PRO A 151 26.81 10.09 -15.30
N ASP A 152 25.69 10.47 -14.66
CA ASP A 152 25.00 11.75 -14.91
C ASP A 152 24.00 12.10 -13.76
N PRO A 153 23.94 13.36 -13.26
CA PRO A 153 23.04 13.80 -12.19
C PRO A 153 21.56 13.99 -12.57
N ARG A 154 21.09 13.54 -13.74
CA ARG A 154 19.66 13.58 -14.08
C ARG A 154 18.80 12.88 -13.01
N ARG A 155 17.62 13.45 -12.74
CA ARG A 155 16.62 12.92 -11.80
C ARG A 155 16.34 11.42 -11.97
N SER A 156 16.32 10.94 -13.21
CA SER A 156 16.15 9.53 -13.53
C SER A 156 17.25 8.63 -12.95
N TRP A 157 18.49 9.08 -12.92
CA TRP A 157 19.60 8.32 -12.32
C TRP A 157 19.51 8.31 -10.79
N MET A 158 19.08 9.41 -10.19
CA MET A 158 18.84 9.48 -8.74
C MET A 158 17.70 8.54 -8.31
N ASP A 159 16.61 8.51 -9.08
CA ASP A 159 15.47 7.62 -8.82
C ASP A 159 15.90 6.14 -8.94
N LEU A 160 16.72 5.80 -9.95
CA LEU A 160 17.27 4.45 -10.09
C LEU A 160 18.25 4.10 -8.95
N ALA A 161 19.10 5.03 -8.53
CA ALA A 161 20.01 4.84 -7.40
C ALA A 161 19.24 4.60 -6.09
N ALA A 162 18.20 5.40 -5.82
CA ALA A 162 17.33 5.22 -4.67
C ALA A 162 16.67 3.83 -4.70
N GLN A 163 16.10 3.44 -5.85
CA GLN A 163 15.52 2.12 -6.02
C GLN A 163 16.54 0.99 -5.83
N TYR A 164 17.79 1.17 -6.25
CA TYR A 164 18.85 0.18 -6.03
C TYR A 164 19.18 0.03 -4.54
N ILE A 165 19.39 1.15 -3.85
CA ILE A 165 19.70 1.20 -2.41
C ILE A 165 18.59 0.56 -1.58
N PHE A 166 17.33 0.90 -1.88
CA PHE A 166 16.19 0.40 -1.13
C PHE A 166 15.69 -0.97 -1.64
N GLY A 167 16.37 -1.59 -2.61
CA GLY A 167 16.06 -2.93 -3.09
C GLY A 167 14.80 -3.04 -3.97
N GLY A 168 14.35 -1.91 -4.52
CA GLY A 168 13.37 -1.86 -5.60
C GLY A 168 13.94 -2.42 -6.91
N ILE A 169 15.22 -2.16 -7.22
CA ILE A 169 15.93 -2.76 -8.36
C ILE A 169 17.25 -3.43 -7.94
N THR A 170 17.73 -4.33 -8.78
CA THR A 170 19.07 -4.95 -8.69
C THR A 170 19.74 -4.93 -10.07
N LEU A 171 21.06 -5.16 -10.11
CA LEU A 171 21.80 -5.31 -11.36
C LEU A 171 22.07 -6.80 -11.63
N GLY A 172 21.59 -7.30 -12.76
CA GLY A 172 21.88 -8.65 -13.23
C GLY A 172 23.33 -8.81 -13.67
N SER A 173 23.76 -10.06 -13.87
CA SER A 173 25.14 -10.40 -14.28
C SER A 173 25.59 -9.79 -15.62
N ASN A 174 24.64 -9.33 -16.44
CA ASN A 174 24.87 -8.64 -17.72
C ASN A 174 24.68 -7.10 -17.61
N GLY A 175 24.61 -6.55 -16.40
CA GLY A 175 24.38 -5.14 -16.14
C GLY A 175 22.95 -4.66 -16.40
N LYS A 176 21.99 -5.54 -16.73
CA LYS A 176 20.58 -5.15 -16.90
C LYS A 176 19.90 -4.95 -15.55
N ILE A 177 18.99 -3.99 -15.49
CA ILE A 177 18.15 -3.76 -14.33
C ILE A 177 17.18 -4.95 -14.17
N VAL A 178 17.05 -5.48 -12.97
CA VAL A 178 16.07 -6.51 -12.62
C VAL A 178 15.24 -5.99 -11.46
N THR A 179 13.94 -6.25 -11.47
CA THR A 179 13.07 -5.88 -10.35
C THR A 179 13.51 -6.60 -9.08
N GLY A 180 13.51 -5.87 -7.98
CA GLY A 180 14.08 -6.30 -6.72
C GLY A 180 13.07 -6.94 -5.78
N LYS A 181 13.50 -7.05 -4.52
CA LYS A 181 12.68 -7.61 -3.44
C LYS A 181 11.53 -6.69 -3.04
N ARG A 182 11.66 -5.38 -3.28
CA ARG A 182 10.58 -4.38 -3.13
C ARG A 182 10.05 -3.95 -4.50
N VAL A 183 8.93 -3.23 -4.51
CA VAL A 183 8.40 -2.64 -5.74
C VAL A 183 9.37 -1.60 -6.30
N SER A 184 9.61 -1.63 -7.61
CA SER A 184 10.33 -0.60 -8.36
C SER A 184 9.38 0.37 -9.08
N TYR A 185 9.94 1.40 -9.71
CA TYR A 185 9.28 2.33 -10.60
C TYR A 185 10.06 2.36 -11.90
N LEU A 186 9.50 1.74 -12.94
CA LEU A 186 10.10 1.59 -14.26
C LEU A 186 9.01 1.83 -15.30
N PRO A 187 9.33 2.49 -16.42
CA PRO A 187 8.36 2.77 -17.47
C PRO A 187 7.83 1.48 -18.10
N ALA A 188 6.59 1.48 -18.60
CA ALA A 188 5.99 0.32 -19.27
C ALA A 188 6.84 -0.16 -20.48
N SER A 189 7.45 0.77 -21.20
CA SER A 189 8.39 0.50 -22.30
C SER A 189 9.61 -0.32 -21.89
N TYR A 190 10.02 -0.27 -20.61
CA TYR A 190 11.10 -1.13 -20.09
C TYR A 190 10.79 -2.61 -20.25
N PHE A 191 9.51 -2.98 -20.12
CA PHE A 191 9.04 -4.35 -20.24
C PHE A 191 8.60 -4.72 -21.67
N GLY A 192 8.82 -3.83 -22.64
CA GLY A 192 8.42 -4.03 -24.03
C GLY A 192 6.92 -3.86 -24.27
N LEU A 193 6.21 -3.16 -23.38
CA LEU A 193 4.83 -2.75 -23.60
C LEU A 193 4.79 -1.45 -24.42
N ASP A 194 3.76 -1.28 -25.23
CA ASP A 194 3.47 -0.01 -25.88
C ASP A 194 2.99 1.00 -24.81
N GLU A 195 3.92 1.84 -24.38
CA GLU A 195 3.70 2.83 -23.32
C GLU A 195 2.73 3.92 -23.75
N GLU A 196 2.81 4.36 -25.01
CA GLU A 196 1.95 5.42 -25.53
C GLU A 196 0.49 4.94 -25.58
N TYR A 197 0.27 3.76 -26.17
CA TYR A 197 -1.05 3.13 -26.18
C TYR A 197 -1.60 2.95 -24.76
N LEU A 198 -0.82 2.33 -23.87
CA LEU A 198 -1.24 2.04 -22.50
C LEU A 198 -1.65 3.32 -21.77
N TYR A 199 -0.80 4.34 -21.77
CA TYR A 199 -1.05 5.56 -21.02
C TYR A 199 -2.19 6.38 -21.61
N GLN A 200 -2.25 6.54 -22.93
CA GLN A 200 -3.34 7.28 -23.58
C GLN A 200 -4.71 6.62 -23.33
N ARG A 201 -4.79 5.29 -23.40
CA ARG A 201 -6.03 4.55 -23.14
C ARG A 201 -6.47 4.66 -21.69
N LEU A 202 -5.57 4.47 -20.74
CA LEU A 202 -5.87 4.64 -19.30
C LEU A 202 -6.31 6.07 -18.99
N ASP A 203 -5.58 7.06 -19.50
CA ASP A 203 -5.88 8.48 -19.31
C ASP A 203 -7.25 8.86 -19.87
N SER A 204 -7.59 8.41 -21.07
CA SER A 204 -8.88 8.67 -21.71
C SER A 204 -10.04 8.09 -20.89
N ILE A 205 -9.89 6.88 -20.34
CA ILE A 205 -10.94 6.26 -19.53
C ILE A 205 -11.08 6.95 -18.16
N LEU A 206 -9.97 7.38 -17.55
CA LEU A 206 -10.00 8.19 -16.32
C LEU A 206 -10.70 9.53 -16.57
N GLN A 207 -10.41 10.18 -17.70
CA GLN A 207 -11.06 11.43 -18.10
C GLN A 207 -12.56 11.24 -18.33
N LEU A 208 -12.96 10.15 -19.01
CA LEU A 208 -14.38 9.78 -19.14
C LEU A 208 -15.06 9.63 -17.76
N GLY A 209 -14.35 9.09 -16.77
CA GLY A 209 -14.83 8.98 -15.40
C GLY A 209 -15.11 10.34 -14.75
N LEU A 210 -14.24 11.32 -14.97
CA LEU A 210 -14.42 12.70 -14.50
C LEU A 210 -15.57 13.39 -15.26
N ASP A 211 -15.55 13.35 -16.59
CA ASP A 211 -16.51 14.05 -17.45
C ASP A 211 -17.94 13.54 -17.25
N SER A 212 -18.08 12.24 -16.96
CA SER A 212 -19.39 11.64 -16.64
C SER A 212 -19.84 11.84 -15.19
N ALA A 213 -18.99 12.43 -14.33
CA ALA A 213 -19.17 12.52 -12.88
C ALA A 213 -19.42 11.13 -12.25
N ALA A 214 -18.63 10.14 -12.66
CA ALA A 214 -18.62 8.81 -12.05
C ALA A 214 -17.94 8.81 -10.67
N PHE A 215 -17.03 9.75 -10.45
CA PHE A 215 -16.38 10.09 -9.19
C PHE A 215 -15.85 11.53 -9.30
N PRO A 216 -15.76 12.29 -8.20
CA PRO A 216 -15.08 13.59 -8.24
C PRO A 216 -13.56 13.44 -8.35
N GLY A 217 -12.99 12.34 -7.82
CA GLY A 217 -11.56 12.06 -7.90
C GLY A 217 -11.22 10.59 -7.76
N ALA A 218 -10.08 10.21 -8.30
CA ALA A 218 -9.58 8.83 -8.29
C ALA A 218 -8.05 8.76 -8.32
N GLU A 219 -7.52 7.61 -7.90
CA GLU A 219 -6.14 7.20 -8.11
C GLU A 219 -6.12 5.83 -8.80
N LEU A 220 -5.31 5.70 -9.84
CA LEU A 220 -5.00 4.42 -10.49
C LEU A 220 -3.51 4.14 -10.32
N ALA A 221 -3.18 2.98 -9.77
CA ALA A 221 -1.82 2.47 -9.66
C ALA A 221 -1.74 1.04 -10.19
N ILE A 222 -0.72 0.78 -11.01
CA ILE A 222 -0.52 -0.51 -11.68
C ILE A 222 0.94 -0.91 -11.54
N ALA A 223 1.16 -2.11 -11.00
CA ALA A 223 2.46 -2.75 -10.99
C ALA A 223 2.49 -3.95 -11.93
N TYR A 224 3.53 -4.08 -12.75
CA TYR A 224 3.81 -5.20 -13.62
C TYR A 224 5.20 -5.75 -13.33
N LYS A 225 5.34 -7.07 -13.17
CA LYS A 225 6.57 -7.77 -12.83
C LYS A 225 7.32 -7.19 -11.63
N GLY A 226 6.58 -6.66 -10.66
CA GLY A 226 7.16 -6.04 -9.48
C GLY A 226 7.55 -4.58 -9.61
N SER A 227 7.15 -3.91 -10.68
CA SER A 227 7.41 -2.49 -10.88
C SER A 227 6.13 -1.72 -11.12
N VAL A 228 5.91 -0.61 -10.41
CA VAL A 228 4.90 0.37 -10.80
C VAL A 228 5.26 0.89 -12.19
N ILE A 229 4.36 0.64 -13.14
CA ILE A 229 4.48 1.10 -14.53
C ILE A 229 3.54 2.25 -14.84
N TYR A 230 2.50 2.45 -14.01
CA TYR A 230 1.57 3.57 -14.14
C TYR A 230 1.04 3.94 -12.75
N GLN A 231 1.07 5.23 -12.43
CA GLN A 231 0.43 5.78 -11.23
C GLN A 231 -0.06 7.20 -11.52
N LYS A 232 -1.37 7.42 -11.40
CA LYS A 232 -1.97 8.73 -11.69
C LYS A 232 -3.14 9.02 -10.74
N SER A 233 -3.14 10.23 -10.19
CA SER A 233 -4.25 10.83 -9.46
C SER A 233 -4.98 11.81 -10.36
N VAL A 234 -6.31 11.80 -10.35
CA VAL A 234 -7.17 12.65 -11.18
C VAL A 234 -8.31 13.25 -10.37
N GLY A 235 -8.76 14.43 -10.77
CA GLY A 235 -9.89 15.12 -10.15
C GLY A 235 -9.61 15.68 -8.75
N TYR A 236 -10.68 15.78 -7.95
CA TYR A 236 -10.70 16.45 -6.66
C TYR A 236 -11.39 15.60 -5.59
N HIS A 237 -11.18 15.95 -4.32
CA HIS A 237 -11.80 15.29 -3.18
C HIS A 237 -13.33 15.38 -3.22
N THR A 238 -13.88 16.48 -3.77
CA THR A 238 -15.32 16.70 -3.98
C THR A 238 -15.51 17.51 -5.26
N TYR A 239 -16.74 17.57 -5.80
CA TYR A 239 -17.10 18.43 -6.95
C TYR A 239 -17.05 19.94 -6.67
N LYS A 240 -16.59 20.38 -5.49
CA LYS A 240 -16.30 21.79 -5.20
C LYS A 240 -14.90 22.21 -5.67
N ASP A 241 -14.09 21.25 -6.12
CA ASP A 241 -12.78 21.46 -6.72
C ASP A 241 -11.77 22.22 -5.83
N ILE A 242 -11.85 22.01 -4.50
CA ILE A 242 -10.99 22.68 -3.51
C ILE A 242 -9.65 21.95 -3.32
N TYR A 243 -9.68 20.63 -3.15
CA TYR A 243 -8.49 19.81 -2.92
C TYR A 243 -8.33 18.83 -4.07
N SER A 244 -7.26 18.98 -4.87
CA SER A 244 -6.92 18.01 -5.90
C SER A 244 -6.48 16.69 -5.27
N VAL A 245 -6.80 15.57 -5.92
CA VAL A 245 -6.33 14.26 -5.45
C VAL A 245 -4.82 14.15 -5.65
N ARG A 246 -4.13 13.64 -4.64
CA ARG A 246 -2.69 13.38 -4.63
C ARG A 246 -2.41 11.89 -4.39
N PRO A 247 -1.23 11.37 -4.80
CA PRO A 247 -0.88 9.95 -4.62
C PRO A 247 -0.77 9.44 -3.17
N HIS A 248 -0.80 10.35 -2.20
CA HIS A 248 -0.72 10.05 -0.77
C HIS A 248 -2.03 10.40 -0.04
N ASP A 249 -3.10 10.69 -0.78
CA ASP A 249 -4.41 10.87 -0.15
C ASP A 249 -5.03 9.51 0.19
N LEU A 250 -5.55 9.40 1.41
CA LEU A 250 -6.11 8.16 1.94
C LEU A 250 -7.57 8.02 1.53
N TYR A 251 -7.91 6.88 0.91
CA TYR A 251 -9.27 6.52 0.56
C TYR A 251 -9.87 5.55 1.58
N ASP A 252 -11.15 5.72 1.91
CA ASP A 252 -11.92 4.67 2.59
C ASP A 252 -12.03 3.44 1.68
N LEU A 253 -11.44 2.35 2.12
CA LEU A 253 -11.33 1.11 1.35
C LEU A 253 -12.63 0.31 1.28
N ALA A 254 -13.63 0.64 2.10
CA ALA A 254 -14.87 -0.12 2.24
C ALA A 254 -14.58 -1.64 2.34
N SER A 255 -15.23 -2.46 1.52
CA SER A 255 -15.07 -3.92 1.54
C SER A 255 -13.70 -4.45 1.11
N LEU A 256 -12.77 -3.64 0.57
CA LEU A 256 -11.38 -4.10 0.43
C LEU A 256 -10.75 -4.41 1.79
N THR A 257 -11.22 -3.77 2.86
CA THR A 257 -10.83 -4.05 4.25
C THR A 257 -10.91 -5.54 4.58
N LYS A 258 -11.89 -6.26 4.01
CA LYS A 258 -12.06 -7.71 4.20
C LYS A 258 -10.82 -8.49 3.84
N VAL A 259 -10.24 -8.20 2.68
CA VAL A 259 -9.07 -8.93 2.19
C VAL A 259 -7.77 -8.32 2.71
N VAL A 260 -7.69 -6.99 2.79
CA VAL A 260 -6.47 -6.28 3.19
C VAL A 260 -6.16 -6.43 4.69
N SER A 261 -7.18 -6.47 5.55
CA SER A 261 -7.02 -6.67 7.00
C SER A 261 -7.57 -8.02 7.48
N GLY A 262 -8.82 -8.35 7.14
CA GLY A 262 -9.49 -9.55 7.65
C GLY A 262 -8.81 -10.84 7.22
N VAL A 263 -8.76 -11.10 5.92
CA VAL A 263 -8.16 -12.32 5.36
C VAL A 263 -6.67 -12.39 5.66
N ASN A 264 -5.93 -11.29 5.51
CA ASN A 264 -4.52 -11.23 5.90
C ASN A 264 -4.30 -11.60 7.37
N SER A 265 -5.15 -11.12 8.30
CA SER A 265 -5.07 -11.53 9.71
C SER A 265 -5.32 -13.02 9.90
N LEU A 266 -6.31 -13.59 9.18
CA LEU A 266 -6.63 -15.02 9.24
C LEU A 266 -5.53 -15.88 8.61
N MET A 267 -4.89 -15.43 7.54
CA MET A 267 -3.74 -16.11 6.91
C MET A 267 -2.56 -16.17 7.88
N THR A 268 -2.26 -15.06 8.57
CA THR A 268 -1.20 -15.04 9.60
C THR A 268 -1.54 -15.99 10.75
N LEU A 269 -2.77 -15.93 11.28
CA LEU A 269 -3.22 -16.84 12.34
C LEU A 269 -3.25 -18.30 11.89
N TYR A 270 -3.52 -18.57 10.62
CA TYR A 270 -3.50 -19.91 10.04
C TYR A 270 -2.09 -20.49 9.97
N ASP A 271 -1.12 -19.72 9.48
CA ASP A 271 0.31 -20.12 9.49
C ASP A 271 0.85 -20.32 10.91
N GLU A 272 0.34 -19.56 11.88
CA GLU A 272 0.65 -19.72 13.31
C GLU A 272 -0.07 -20.91 13.97
N GLY A 273 -0.96 -21.62 13.27
CA GLY A 273 -1.76 -22.72 13.83
C GLY A 273 -2.86 -22.30 14.81
N LYS A 274 -3.19 -21.00 14.86
CA LYS A 274 -4.21 -20.41 15.74
C LYS A 274 -5.58 -20.26 15.06
N PHE A 275 -5.63 -20.42 13.74
CA PHE A 275 -6.86 -20.50 12.97
C PHE A 275 -6.82 -21.75 12.09
N ASP A 276 -7.91 -22.51 12.11
CA ASP A 276 -8.14 -23.75 11.38
C ASP A 276 -9.44 -23.66 10.57
N LEU A 277 -9.31 -23.87 9.26
CA LEU A 277 -10.39 -23.82 8.29
C LEU A 277 -11.35 -25.03 8.36
N ASN A 278 -10.98 -26.10 9.06
CA ASN A 278 -11.82 -27.28 9.23
C ASN A 278 -12.76 -27.17 10.44
N LYS A 279 -12.56 -26.14 11.28
CA LYS A 279 -13.46 -25.82 12.40
C LYS A 279 -14.73 -25.12 11.93
N ASN A 280 -15.72 -25.09 12.82
CA ASN A 280 -16.98 -24.39 12.65
C ASN A 280 -16.95 -23.03 13.35
N LEU A 281 -17.98 -22.21 13.12
CA LEU A 281 -18.10 -20.88 13.73
C LEU A 281 -18.06 -20.94 15.26
N GLU A 282 -18.75 -21.92 15.85
CA GLU A 282 -18.87 -22.05 17.30
C GLU A 282 -17.55 -22.35 18.02
N ASP A 283 -16.60 -22.97 17.33
CA ASP A 283 -15.26 -23.25 17.87
C ASP A 283 -14.46 -21.97 18.14
N TYR A 284 -14.74 -20.89 17.40
CA TYR A 284 -14.13 -19.57 17.60
C TYR A 284 -15.00 -18.63 18.41
N PHE A 285 -16.32 -18.82 18.36
CA PHE A 285 -17.29 -17.98 19.03
C PHE A 285 -18.28 -18.85 19.82
N PRO A 286 -17.93 -19.29 21.03
CA PRO A 286 -18.79 -20.15 21.86
C PRO A 286 -20.19 -19.58 22.12
N TYR A 287 -20.36 -18.26 21.97
CA TYR A 287 -21.67 -17.60 22.02
C TYR A 287 -22.65 -18.12 20.95
N PHE A 288 -22.16 -18.70 19.84
CA PHE A 288 -22.99 -19.29 18.79
C PHE A 288 -23.37 -20.76 19.04
N ASN A 289 -22.88 -21.39 20.12
CA ASN A 289 -23.25 -22.76 20.48
C ASN A 289 -24.78 -22.91 20.54
N GLY A 290 -25.29 -23.99 19.93
CA GLY A 290 -26.72 -24.32 19.90
C GLY A 290 -27.58 -23.39 19.01
N SER A 291 -26.97 -22.50 18.23
CA SER A 291 -27.67 -21.76 17.16
C SER A 291 -27.55 -22.46 15.81
N ASP A 292 -28.43 -22.11 14.88
CA ASP A 292 -28.36 -22.51 13.46
C ASP A 292 -27.06 -22.08 12.74
N LYS A 293 -26.29 -21.16 13.35
CA LYS A 293 -25.01 -20.66 12.82
C LYS A 293 -23.79 -21.36 13.41
N GLY A 294 -23.94 -22.01 14.57
CA GLY A 294 -22.80 -22.54 15.32
C GLY A 294 -22.00 -23.57 14.52
N ALA A 295 -22.70 -24.54 13.92
CA ALA A 295 -22.12 -25.63 13.14
C ALA A 295 -21.70 -25.23 11.70
N LEU A 296 -21.74 -23.94 11.33
CA LEU A 296 -21.37 -23.50 9.99
C LEU A 296 -19.86 -23.61 9.77
N SER A 297 -19.47 -24.28 8.68
CA SER A 297 -18.06 -24.46 8.28
C SER A 297 -17.37 -23.14 7.96
N MET A 298 -16.18 -22.91 8.52
CA MET A 298 -15.38 -21.73 8.23
C MET A 298 -15.11 -21.51 6.74
N LYS A 299 -14.86 -22.58 5.97
CA LYS A 299 -14.69 -22.49 4.51
C LYS A 299 -15.94 -21.94 3.83
N ARG A 300 -17.12 -22.46 4.16
CA ARG A 300 -18.40 -22.00 3.58
C ARG A 300 -18.70 -20.55 3.95
N ILE A 301 -18.33 -20.14 5.16
CA ILE A 301 -18.49 -18.75 5.61
C ILE A 301 -17.60 -17.81 4.78
N LEU A 302 -16.31 -18.15 4.65
CA LEU A 302 -15.33 -17.34 3.93
C LEU A 302 -15.58 -17.31 2.40
N THR A 303 -16.23 -18.33 1.83
CA THR A 303 -16.66 -18.33 0.42
C THR A 303 -18.05 -17.74 0.20
N HIS A 304 -18.65 -17.10 1.21
CA HIS A 304 -20.00 -16.52 1.14
C HIS A 304 -21.09 -17.51 0.70
N SER A 305 -21.01 -18.76 1.16
CA SER A 305 -21.97 -19.83 0.83
C SER A 305 -22.51 -20.52 2.08
N ALA A 306 -22.52 -19.82 3.22
CA ALA A 306 -23.04 -20.32 4.49
C ALA A 306 -24.47 -19.81 4.79
N GLY A 307 -25.11 -19.09 3.87
CA GLY A 307 -26.51 -18.66 4.01
C GLY A 307 -26.75 -17.36 4.79
N PHE A 308 -25.72 -16.69 5.28
CA PHE A 308 -25.87 -15.40 6.00
C PHE A 308 -26.60 -14.35 5.15
N VAL A 309 -27.39 -13.49 5.81
CA VAL A 309 -27.93 -12.28 5.17
C VAL A 309 -26.82 -11.29 4.80
N PRO A 310 -26.98 -10.43 3.78
CA PRO A 310 -25.88 -9.61 3.28
C PRO A 310 -25.35 -8.57 4.29
N GLY A 311 -26.25 -8.00 5.07
CA GLY A 311 -26.00 -6.95 6.06
C GLY A 311 -27.26 -6.64 6.86
N MET A 312 -27.18 -5.66 7.76
CA MET A 312 -28.26 -5.27 8.66
C MET A 312 -28.33 -3.74 8.81
N GLY A 313 -29.48 -3.20 9.22
CA GLY A 313 -29.64 -1.77 9.49
C GLY A 313 -29.10 -1.37 10.88
N TYR A 314 -27.79 -1.23 11.02
CA TYR A 314 -27.11 -1.07 12.31
C TYR A 314 -27.53 0.17 13.10
N TYR A 315 -27.72 1.32 12.45
CA TYR A 315 -28.18 2.52 13.15
C TYR A 315 -29.67 2.43 13.55
N ASN A 316 -30.50 1.79 12.72
CA ASN A 316 -31.91 1.55 13.02
C ASN A 316 -32.07 0.64 14.25
N MET A 317 -31.18 -0.33 14.41
CA MET A 317 -31.10 -1.18 15.60
C MET A 317 -30.82 -0.40 16.89
N ALA A 318 -30.08 0.70 16.82
CA ALA A 318 -29.81 1.55 17.97
C ALA A 318 -30.99 2.46 18.34
N LYS A 319 -31.93 2.72 17.41
CA LYS A 319 -32.95 3.77 17.53
C LYS A 319 -34.29 3.23 18.06
N LYS A 320 -34.84 3.91 19.06
CA LYS A 320 -36.19 3.66 19.59
C LYS A 320 -37.24 4.35 18.72
N LYS A 321 -38.51 3.94 18.87
CA LYS A 321 -39.66 4.58 18.20
C LYS A 321 -39.77 6.08 18.48
N ASN A 322 -39.33 6.55 19.64
CA ASN A 322 -39.33 7.97 20.01
C ASN A 322 -38.07 8.73 19.54
N GLY A 323 -37.27 8.15 18.65
CA GLY A 323 -36.08 8.76 18.07
C GLY A 323 -34.81 8.70 18.94
N ARG A 324 -34.92 8.40 20.23
CA ARG A 324 -33.76 8.26 21.13
C ARG A 324 -33.02 6.94 20.92
N TYR A 325 -31.74 6.90 21.25
CA TYR A 325 -30.98 5.66 21.21
C TYR A 325 -31.19 4.75 22.44
N PHE A 326 -31.04 3.45 22.26
CA PHE A 326 -30.98 2.48 23.36
C PHE A 326 -29.71 2.70 24.21
N ARG A 327 -29.80 2.47 25.52
CA ARG A 327 -28.64 2.53 26.41
C ARG A 327 -27.58 1.55 25.92
N ASN A 328 -26.30 1.92 25.99
CA ASN A 328 -25.15 1.12 25.54
C ASN A 328 -25.06 0.93 24.00
N THR A 329 -25.78 1.73 23.21
CA THR A 329 -25.67 1.73 21.75
C THR A 329 -24.98 3.00 21.27
N LEU A 330 -25.74 4.04 20.92
CA LEU A 330 -25.26 5.35 20.49
C LEU A 330 -25.61 6.45 21.51
N SER A 331 -24.86 7.54 21.48
CA SER A 331 -25.08 8.75 22.29
C SER A 331 -24.91 10.00 21.42
N LEU A 332 -25.63 11.07 21.76
CA LEU A 332 -25.45 12.40 21.15
C LEU A 332 -24.37 13.25 21.85
N THR A 333 -23.85 12.78 22.98
CA THR A 333 -22.79 13.46 23.72
C THR A 333 -21.69 12.45 24.11
N PRO A 334 -20.42 12.86 24.05
CA PRO A 334 -19.32 12.02 24.50
C PRO A 334 -19.36 11.90 26.03
N HIS A 335 -19.30 10.69 26.57
CA HIS A 335 -19.13 10.44 28.00
C HIS A 335 -18.85 8.96 28.29
N GLY A 336 -17.95 8.68 29.25
CA GLY A 336 -17.70 7.34 29.77
C GLY A 336 -17.47 6.30 28.69
N GLN A 337 -18.44 5.41 28.50
CA GLN A 337 -18.38 4.28 27.56
C GLN A 337 -18.67 4.65 26.08
N TYR A 338 -18.92 5.92 25.76
CA TYR A 338 -19.13 6.42 24.39
C TYR A 338 -17.89 7.22 23.96
N ASP A 339 -16.83 6.50 23.63
CA ASP A 339 -15.45 6.97 23.44
C ASP A 339 -15.05 7.14 21.96
N TYR A 340 -15.85 6.62 21.03
CA TYR A 340 -15.62 6.77 19.59
C TYR A 340 -16.67 7.64 18.90
N ALA A 341 -16.20 8.73 18.29
CA ALA A 341 -16.99 9.62 17.45
C ALA A 341 -17.20 9.02 16.05
N ILE A 342 -18.46 8.72 15.70
CA ILE A 342 -18.90 8.40 14.33
C ILE A 342 -19.06 9.69 13.53
N THR A 343 -19.59 10.73 14.18
CA THR A 343 -19.69 12.11 13.68
C THR A 343 -19.30 13.08 14.79
N ASP A 344 -19.37 14.39 14.54
CA ASP A 344 -19.14 15.41 15.56
C ASP A 344 -20.16 15.33 16.71
N SER A 345 -21.33 14.71 16.46
CA SER A 345 -22.46 14.64 17.39
C SER A 345 -22.96 13.23 17.68
N ILE A 346 -22.38 12.17 17.12
CA ILE A 346 -22.81 10.78 17.33
C ILE A 346 -21.63 9.95 17.78
N TYR A 347 -21.77 9.30 18.94
CA TYR A 347 -20.74 8.51 19.59
C TYR A 347 -21.26 7.09 19.82
N THR A 348 -20.42 6.08 19.59
CA THR A 348 -20.78 4.67 19.82
C THR A 348 -20.16 4.14 21.11
N SER A 349 -20.81 3.14 21.70
CA SER A 349 -20.27 2.39 22.83
C SER A 349 -19.75 1.02 22.40
N GLN A 350 -18.61 0.60 22.94
CA GLN A 350 -18.08 -0.76 22.74
C GLN A 350 -19.07 -1.87 23.13
N LYS A 351 -19.99 -1.59 24.07
CA LYS A 351 -21.05 -2.52 24.46
C LYS A 351 -22.06 -2.77 23.33
N PHE A 352 -22.10 -1.92 22.32
CA PHE A 352 -22.97 -2.10 21.17
C PHE A 352 -22.58 -3.33 20.35
N ASN A 353 -21.30 -3.71 20.34
CA ASN A 353 -20.79 -4.92 19.68
C ASN A 353 -21.58 -6.17 20.12
N LYS A 354 -21.91 -6.29 21.41
CA LYS A 354 -22.71 -7.42 21.93
C LYS A 354 -24.11 -7.46 21.32
N PHE A 355 -24.73 -6.31 21.09
CA PHE A 355 -26.02 -6.23 20.41
C PHE A 355 -25.88 -6.66 18.95
N ILE A 356 -24.84 -6.20 18.25
CA ILE A 356 -24.58 -6.61 16.86
C ILE A 356 -24.37 -8.13 16.76
N TYR A 357 -23.57 -8.72 17.64
CA TYR A 357 -23.30 -10.16 17.61
C TYR A 357 -24.55 -10.98 17.95
N LYS A 358 -25.37 -10.50 18.88
CA LYS A 358 -26.69 -11.08 19.14
C LYS A 358 -27.58 -11.01 17.89
N SER A 359 -27.66 -9.86 17.23
CA SER A 359 -28.42 -9.70 16.00
C SER A 359 -27.91 -10.61 14.87
N ILE A 360 -26.59 -10.80 14.75
CA ILE A 360 -26.02 -11.78 13.81
C ILE A 360 -26.50 -13.19 14.18
N LYS A 361 -26.40 -13.60 15.45
CA LYS A 361 -26.85 -14.91 15.94
C LYS A 361 -28.33 -15.16 15.63
N GLU A 362 -29.19 -14.16 15.81
CA GLU A 362 -30.65 -14.25 15.65
C GLU A 362 -31.13 -13.98 14.21
N SER A 363 -30.25 -13.51 13.32
CA SER A 363 -30.63 -13.21 11.94
C SER A 363 -31.06 -14.46 11.15
N PRO A 364 -31.95 -14.34 10.15
CA PRO A 364 -32.32 -15.47 9.32
C PRO A 364 -31.13 -16.08 8.57
N LEU A 365 -31.14 -17.40 8.40
CA LEU A 365 -30.17 -18.13 7.59
C LEU A 365 -30.86 -18.69 6.34
N LYS A 366 -30.37 -18.35 5.14
CA LYS A 366 -30.87 -18.93 3.90
C LYS A 366 -30.42 -20.40 3.83
N PRO A 367 -31.32 -21.36 3.58
CA PRO A 367 -30.92 -22.75 3.42
C PRO A 367 -30.11 -22.96 2.13
N GLY A 368 -29.31 -24.02 2.11
CA GLY A 368 -28.47 -24.40 0.98
C GLY A 368 -27.10 -23.72 0.98
N ASN A 369 -26.31 -24.03 -0.05
CA ASN A 369 -24.91 -23.62 -0.18
C ASN A 369 -24.67 -22.65 -1.35
N GLU A 370 -25.73 -22.00 -1.83
CA GLU A 370 -25.61 -21.02 -2.91
C GLU A 370 -24.79 -19.81 -2.47
N TYR A 371 -24.02 -19.24 -3.40
CA TYR A 371 -23.29 -18.00 -3.18
C TYR A 371 -24.26 -16.85 -2.85
N LYS A 372 -24.01 -16.19 -1.71
CA LYS A 372 -24.67 -14.96 -1.30
C LYS A 372 -23.71 -14.12 -0.48
N TYR A 373 -23.25 -13.01 -1.06
CA TYR A 373 -22.33 -12.09 -0.41
C TYR A 373 -22.87 -11.62 0.95
N SER A 374 -22.02 -11.69 1.98
CA SER A 374 -22.36 -11.26 3.34
C SER A 374 -21.15 -10.72 4.09
N GLY A 375 -21.33 -9.57 4.74
CA GLY A 375 -20.33 -8.95 5.60
C GLY A 375 -20.37 -9.42 7.06
N LEU A 376 -21.36 -10.22 7.46
CA LEU A 376 -21.64 -10.46 8.88
C LEU A 376 -20.51 -11.16 9.62
N PHE A 377 -19.89 -12.18 9.02
CA PHE A 377 -18.75 -12.84 9.62
C PHE A 377 -17.55 -11.89 9.80
N PHE A 378 -17.33 -10.98 8.86
CA PHE A 378 -16.20 -10.03 8.92
C PHE A 378 -16.37 -9.01 10.05
N LEU A 379 -17.58 -8.82 10.59
CA LEU A 379 -17.80 -8.04 11.81
C LEU A 379 -17.32 -8.77 13.08
N LEU A 380 -17.18 -10.09 13.03
CA LEU A 380 -16.75 -10.94 14.16
C LEU A 380 -15.22 -11.13 14.21
N ILE A 381 -14.53 -10.91 13.09
CA ILE A 381 -13.07 -11.11 13.00
C ILE A 381 -12.27 -10.28 14.03
N PRO A 382 -12.61 -9.02 14.37
CA PRO A 382 -11.89 -8.30 15.42
C PRO A 382 -11.82 -9.07 16.75
N ASP A 383 -12.94 -9.65 17.20
CA ASP A 383 -12.99 -10.46 18.41
C ASP A 383 -12.19 -11.76 18.25
N LEU A 384 -12.23 -12.40 17.07
CA LEU A 384 -11.39 -13.58 16.79
C LEU A 384 -9.91 -13.24 16.92
N VAL A 385 -9.45 -12.15 16.30
CA VAL A 385 -8.06 -11.71 16.35
C VAL A 385 -7.64 -11.41 17.79
N VAL A 386 -8.48 -10.73 18.56
CA VAL A 386 -8.22 -10.48 19.99
C VAL A 386 -8.10 -11.79 20.76
N ASN A 387 -9.02 -12.73 20.56
CA ASN A 387 -9.02 -14.01 21.27
C ASN A 387 -7.80 -14.89 20.93
N GLN A 388 -7.30 -14.81 19.70
CA GLN A 388 -6.17 -15.64 19.25
C GLN A 388 -4.80 -14.98 19.46
N SER A 389 -4.71 -13.65 19.45
CA SER A 389 -3.43 -12.93 19.51
C SER A 389 -3.25 -12.06 20.75
N GLY A 390 -4.31 -11.73 21.48
CA GLY A 390 -4.30 -10.74 22.56
C GLY A 390 -4.20 -9.28 22.08
N LEU A 391 -4.18 -9.04 20.77
CA LEU A 391 -4.10 -7.70 20.15
C LEU A 391 -5.40 -7.35 19.44
N THR A 392 -5.75 -6.07 19.43
CA THR A 392 -6.85 -5.55 18.60
C THR A 392 -6.49 -5.66 17.12
N LEU A 393 -7.49 -5.77 16.24
CA LEU A 393 -7.26 -5.96 14.79
C LEU A 393 -6.35 -4.90 14.17
N ASP A 394 -6.55 -3.62 14.54
CA ASP A 394 -5.72 -2.50 14.09
C ASP A 394 -4.26 -2.68 14.52
N THR A 395 -4.01 -2.92 15.80
CA THR A 395 -2.65 -3.15 16.35
C THR A 395 -2.00 -4.40 15.77
N TYR A 396 -2.76 -5.49 15.64
CA TYR A 396 -2.28 -6.76 15.11
C TYR A 396 -1.81 -6.59 13.67
N MET A 397 -2.64 -6.00 12.80
CA MET A 397 -2.29 -5.79 11.40
C MET A 397 -1.15 -4.80 11.23
N GLN A 398 -1.11 -3.72 12.01
CA GLN A 398 -0.02 -2.75 11.96
C GLN A 398 1.33 -3.41 12.27
N LYS A 399 1.41 -4.14 13.40
CA LYS A 399 2.65 -4.77 13.85
C LYS A 399 3.08 -5.96 13.01
N THR A 400 2.14 -6.80 12.57
CA THR A 400 2.49 -8.07 11.91
C THR A 400 2.66 -7.92 10.40
N PHE A 401 2.01 -6.93 9.77
CA PHE A 401 1.96 -6.85 8.31
C PHE A 401 2.19 -5.45 7.73
N PHE A 402 1.42 -4.43 8.13
CA PHE A 402 1.49 -3.11 7.48
C PHE A 402 2.82 -2.38 7.75
N ASP A 403 3.28 -2.26 8.99
CA ASP A 403 4.59 -1.65 9.28
C ASP A 403 5.73 -2.44 8.63
N PRO A 404 5.82 -3.78 8.79
CA PRO A 404 6.99 -4.48 8.28
C PRO A 404 7.03 -4.56 6.75
N ILE A 405 5.90 -4.46 6.04
CA ILE A 405 5.89 -4.37 4.57
C ILE A 405 6.18 -2.95 4.06
N GLY A 406 6.12 -1.96 4.96
CA GLY A 406 6.28 -0.54 4.64
C GLY A 406 5.01 0.11 4.09
N ALA A 407 3.84 -0.40 4.46
CA ALA A 407 2.53 0.17 4.12
C ALA A 407 2.05 1.11 5.24
N PHE A 408 2.79 2.21 5.45
CA PHE A 408 2.63 3.09 6.60
C PHE A 408 1.38 3.96 6.58
N ASP A 409 0.75 4.16 5.41
CA ASP A 409 -0.48 4.93 5.24
C ASP A 409 -1.72 4.00 5.20
N THR A 410 -1.56 2.73 5.56
CA THR A 410 -2.65 1.76 5.65
C THR A 410 -3.08 1.53 7.08
N GLU A 411 -4.19 2.15 7.49
CA GLU A 411 -4.61 2.12 8.89
C GLU A 411 -6.12 2.31 9.09
N PHE A 412 -6.58 1.99 10.29
CA PHE A 412 -7.94 2.31 10.75
C PHE A 412 -7.94 3.67 11.44
N ASN A 413 -9.03 4.42 11.29
CA ASN A 413 -9.20 5.73 11.94
C ASN A 413 -8.06 6.73 11.62
N PRO A 414 -7.83 7.04 10.32
CA PRO A 414 -6.67 7.79 9.83
C PRO A 414 -6.54 9.21 10.39
N THR A 415 -7.60 9.79 10.96
CA THR A 415 -7.53 11.13 11.60
C THR A 415 -6.66 11.14 12.87
N ARG A 416 -6.22 9.98 13.36
CA ARG A 416 -5.28 9.87 14.49
C ARG A 416 -3.85 10.29 14.09
N THR A 417 -3.52 10.19 12.82
CA THR A 417 -2.14 10.21 12.29
C THR A 417 -2.00 11.11 11.07
N HIS A 418 -3.08 11.35 10.32
CA HIS A 418 -3.12 12.19 9.13
C HIS A 418 -4.10 13.37 9.30
N PRO A 419 -3.73 14.55 8.76
CA PRO A 419 -4.64 15.68 8.74
C PRO A 419 -5.81 15.43 7.78
N ILE A 420 -6.97 16.00 8.09
CA ILE A 420 -8.23 15.75 7.37
C ILE A 420 -8.15 16.05 5.86
N HIS A 421 -7.32 17.01 5.45
CA HIS A 421 -7.14 17.39 4.03
C HIS A 421 -6.31 16.36 3.22
N GLN A 422 -5.75 15.33 3.86
CA GLN A 422 -5.12 14.17 3.21
C GLN A 422 -6.07 12.96 3.13
N ILE A 423 -7.30 13.06 3.66
CA ILE A 423 -8.25 11.96 3.63
C ILE A 423 -9.35 12.32 2.64
N VAL A 424 -9.68 11.42 1.73
CA VAL A 424 -10.72 11.67 0.72
C VAL A 424 -12.10 11.43 1.34
N PRO A 425 -13.04 12.39 1.26
CA PRO A 425 -14.38 12.23 1.80
C PRO A 425 -15.22 11.27 0.96
N THR A 426 -16.23 10.65 1.57
CA THR A 426 -17.10 9.67 0.92
C THR A 426 -18.46 10.26 0.59
N GLU A 427 -19.42 10.28 1.49
CA GLU A 427 -20.82 10.61 1.17
C GLU A 427 -21.34 11.78 2.01
N VAL A 428 -22.23 12.59 1.45
CA VAL A 428 -23.13 13.45 2.24
C VAL A 428 -24.28 12.56 2.74
N ASP A 429 -24.10 11.98 3.92
CA ASP A 429 -25.09 11.10 4.55
C ASP A 429 -26.20 11.98 5.12
N ASP A 430 -27.38 11.98 4.48
CA ASP A 430 -28.51 12.88 4.76
C ASP A 430 -29.64 12.22 5.56
N TYR A 431 -29.49 10.96 5.96
CA TYR A 431 -30.55 10.16 6.59
C TYR A 431 -30.19 9.68 8.01
N TRP A 432 -28.91 9.51 8.33
CA TRP A 432 -28.46 9.11 9.66
C TRP A 432 -27.47 10.10 10.26
N ARG A 433 -26.35 10.34 9.57
CA ARG A 433 -25.27 11.20 10.09
C ARG A 433 -25.55 12.68 9.85
N HIS A 434 -26.38 13.01 8.85
CA HIS A 434 -26.73 14.37 8.43
C HIS A 434 -25.52 15.28 8.18
N GLN A 435 -24.44 14.72 7.62
CA GLN A 435 -23.21 15.44 7.33
C GLN A 435 -22.38 14.75 6.24
N LEU A 436 -21.36 15.45 5.74
CA LEU A 436 -20.30 14.84 4.94
C LEU A 436 -19.50 13.86 5.81
N VAL A 437 -19.41 12.61 5.37
CA VAL A 437 -18.57 11.58 5.97
C VAL A 437 -17.13 11.79 5.48
N HIS A 438 -16.28 12.27 6.38
CA HIS A 438 -14.89 12.63 6.10
C HIS A 438 -14.00 12.22 7.27
N GLY A 439 -12.92 11.47 7.00
CA GLY A 439 -12.02 10.97 8.06
C GLY A 439 -12.59 9.84 8.91
N LYS A 440 -13.81 9.37 8.59
CA LYS A 440 -14.55 8.32 9.29
C LYS A 440 -15.02 7.29 8.29
N VAL A 441 -15.11 6.03 8.72
CA VAL A 441 -15.58 4.94 7.88
C VAL A 441 -17.01 5.19 7.39
N HIS A 442 -17.22 4.95 6.09
CA HIS A 442 -18.49 5.04 5.40
C HIS A 442 -19.47 3.97 5.86
N ASP A 443 -19.02 2.71 5.90
CA ASP A 443 -19.82 1.55 6.31
C ASP A 443 -20.37 1.73 7.72
N GLU A 444 -21.69 1.62 7.85
CA GLU A 444 -22.41 1.88 9.09
C GLU A 444 -22.10 0.82 10.15
N GLY A 445 -21.89 -0.43 9.73
CA GLY A 445 -21.55 -1.54 10.63
C GLY A 445 -20.19 -1.33 11.27
N ALA A 446 -19.18 -1.02 10.47
CA ALA A 446 -17.85 -0.67 10.96
C ALA A 446 -17.89 0.61 11.83
N ALA A 447 -18.68 1.62 11.45
CA ALA A 447 -18.80 2.85 12.22
C ALA A 447 -19.31 2.59 13.64
N VAL A 448 -20.37 1.77 13.79
CA VAL A 448 -20.90 1.45 15.13
C VAL A 448 -19.98 0.56 15.96
N LEU A 449 -19.05 -0.17 15.33
CA LEU A 449 -18.00 -0.95 16.01
C LEU A 449 -16.75 -0.11 16.37
N GLY A 450 -16.80 1.22 16.24
CA GLY A 450 -15.67 2.08 16.58
C GLY A 450 -14.65 2.26 15.45
N GLY A 451 -15.04 1.98 14.22
CA GLY A 451 -14.22 2.15 13.01
C GLY A 451 -13.21 1.03 12.76
N VAL A 452 -12.96 0.14 13.72
CA VAL A 452 -12.04 -1.00 13.57
C VAL A 452 -12.86 -2.27 13.30
N SER A 453 -13.00 -2.63 12.03
CA SER A 453 -13.71 -3.84 11.61
C SER A 453 -13.04 -4.49 10.42
N ALA A 454 -13.04 -5.82 10.33
CA ALA A 454 -12.60 -6.47 9.10
C ALA A 454 -13.64 -6.35 7.98
N ASN A 455 -14.89 -5.95 8.28
CA ASN A 455 -15.91 -5.75 7.26
C ASN A 455 -15.60 -4.52 6.36
N ALA A 456 -15.14 -3.43 7.00
CA ALA A 456 -14.82 -2.12 6.43
C ALA A 456 -14.07 -1.27 7.49
N GLY A 457 -13.51 -0.12 7.11
CA GLY A 457 -12.94 0.85 8.06
C GLY A 457 -11.45 1.09 7.94
N LEU A 458 -10.77 0.33 7.08
CA LEU A 458 -9.40 0.59 6.71
C LEU A 458 -9.34 1.71 5.67
N PHE A 459 -8.32 2.54 5.77
CA PHE A 459 -7.96 3.57 4.80
C PHE A 459 -6.57 3.26 4.25
N SER A 460 -6.30 3.61 2.98
CA SER A 460 -4.99 3.39 2.36
C SER A 460 -4.81 4.24 1.11
N THR A 461 -3.61 4.17 0.52
CA THR A 461 -3.18 4.82 -0.72
C THR A 461 -2.97 3.79 -1.83
N GLY A 462 -2.89 4.23 -3.10
CA GLY A 462 -2.57 3.35 -4.21
C GLY A 462 -1.21 2.66 -4.03
N THR A 463 -0.22 3.41 -3.54
CA THR A 463 1.15 2.93 -3.31
C THR A 463 1.21 1.77 -2.31
N ASP A 464 0.52 1.88 -1.18
CA ASP A 464 0.55 0.84 -0.15
C ASP A 464 -0.20 -0.42 -0.55
N LEU A 465 -1.35 -0.25 -1.22
CA LEU A 465 -2.09 -1.38 -1.77
C LEU A 465 -1.30 -2.14 -2.84
N ILE A 466 -0.45 -1.47 -3.61
CA ILE A 466 0.48 -2.15 -4.53
C ILE A 466 1.48 -3.02 -3.76
N LYS A 467 2.06 -2.53 -2.65
CA LYS A 467 2.98 -3.33 -1.81
C LYS A 467 2.27 -4.59 -1.29
N ILE A 468 1.04 -4.44 -0.81
CA ILE A 468 0.21 -5.54 -0.28
C ILE A 468 -0.16 -6.54 -1.39
N GLY A 469 -0.59 -6.06 -2.56
CA GLY A 469 -0.90 -6.91 -3.70
C GLY A 469 0.32 -7.67 -4.23
N GLU A 470 1.50 -7.03 -4.24
CA GLU A 470 2.75 -7.70 -4.61
C GLU A 470 3.17 -8.78 -3.59
N ALA A 471 2.89 -8.62 -2.29
CA ALA A 471 3.10 -9.71 -1.33
C ALA A 471 2.20 -10.91 -1.62
N TRP A 472 0.94 -10.69 -2.01
CA TRP A 472 0.06 -11.77 -2.45
C TRP A 472 0.59 -12.43 -3.73
N ARG A 473 0.90 -11.64 -4.76
CA ARG A 473 1.39 -12.12 -6.06
C ARG A 473 2.67 -12.94 -5.95
N ARG A 474 3.56 -12.55 -5.04
CA ARG A 474 4.85 -13.20 -4.77
C ARG A 474 4.75 -14.29 -3.70
N ASN A 475 3.61 -14.97 -3.62
CA ASN A 475 3.37 -16.13 -2.75
C ASN A 475 3.78 -15.88 -1.27
N GLY A 476 3.39 -14.71 -0.76
CA GLY A 476 3.55 -14.33 0.65
C GLY A 476 4.92 -13.76 0.98
N THR A 477 5.71 -13.36 -0.01
CA THR A 477 7.04 -12.75 0.20
C THR A 477 7.11 -11.33 -0.34
N TYR A 478 7.73 -10.43 0.42
CA TYR A 478 7.96 -9.05 0.00
C TYR A 478 9.13 -8.46 0.79
N GLY A 479 9.94 -7.61 0.14
CA GLY A 479 11.06 -6.93 0.79
C GLY A 479 12.13 -7.87 1.38
N GLY A 480 12.18 -9.13 0.92
CA GLY A 480 13.09 -10.16 1.45
C GLY A 480 12.55 -10.91 2.67
N LYS A 481 11.36 -10.54 3.15
CA LYS A 481 10.67 -11.20 4.26
C LYS A 481 9.55 -12.11 3.74
N ARG A 482 9.30 -13.20 4.45
CA ARG A 482 8.10 -14.04 4.28
C ARG A 482 7.07 -13.66 5.33
N TYR A 483 5.87 -13.29 4.88
CA TYR A 483 4.71 -13.00 5.72
C TYR A 483 3.78 -14.20 5.82
N TRP A 484 3.62 -14.93 4.72
CA TRP A 484 2.85 -16.16 4.67
C TRP A 484 3.61 -17.26 3.92
N SER A 485 3.36 -18.51 4.30
CA SER A 485 3.80 -19.65 3.50
C SER A 485 3.12 -19.62 2.12
N ALA A 486 3.82 -20.07 1.08
CA ALA A 486 3.24 -20.14 -0.26
C ALA A 486 1.97 -21.02 -0.27
N LYS A 487 1.97 -22.08 0.55
CA LYS A 487 0.82 -22.95 0.78
C LYS A 487 -0.38 -22.18 1.36
N THR A 488 -0.16 -21.28 2.32
CA THR A 488 -1.24 -20.48 2.91
C THR A 488 -1.83 -19.50 1.91
N VAL A 489 -1.00 -18.81 1.12
CA VAL A 489 -1.51 -17.96 0.04
C VAL A 489 -2.40 -18.77 -0.92
N ASP A 490 -1.89 -19.89 -1.42
CA ASP A 490 -2.63 -20.79 -2.31
C ASP A 490 -3.92 -21.36 -1.68
N ILE A 491 -3.90 -21.73 -0.40
CA ILE A 491 -5.10 -22.16 0.34
C ILE A 491 -6.17 -21.06 0.38
N PHE A 492 -5.78 -19.79 0.55
CA PHE A 492 -6.74 -18.70 0.68
C PHE A 492 -7.20 -18.11 -0.67
N THR A 493 -6.42 -18.29 -1.73
CA THR A 493 -6.72 -17.73 -3.06
C THR A 493 -7.33 -18.74 -4.02
N ARG A 494 -7.28 -20.06 -3.73
CA ARG A 494 -7.93 -21.09 -4.54
C ARG A 494 -9.46 -21.10 -4.44
N CYS A 495 -10.12 -21.58 -5.49
CA CYS A 495 -11.55 -21.84 -5.48
C CYS A 495 -11.88 -23.19 -4.84
N TYR A 496 -12.78 -23.23 -3.86
CA TYR A 496 -13.15 -24.47 -3.16
C TYR A 496 -14.42 -25.13 -3.68
N TYR A 497 -15.34 -24.34 -4.23
CA TYR A 497 -16.69 -24.78 -4.57
C TYR A 497 -17.06 -24.39 -6.01
N CYS A 498 -16.05 -24.39 -6.90
CA CYS A 498 -16.24 -24.10 -8.32
C CYS A 498 -17.21 -25.10 -8.98
N ASP A 499 -17.12 -26.38 -8.61
CA ASP A 499 -18.02 -27.43 -9.10
C ASP A 499 -19.48 -27.25 -8.61
N GLU A 500 -19.70 -26.41 -7.59
CA GLU A 500 -21.01 -26.00 -7.09
C GLU A 500 -21.43 -24.61 -7.62
N GLY A 501 -20.73 -24.07 -8.62
CA GLY A 501 -21.00 -22.76 -9.19
C GLY A 501 -20.52 -21.57 -8.33
N ASN A 502 -19.80 -21.80 -7.23
CA ASN A 502 -19.26 -20.72 -6.41
C ASN A 502 -17.76 -20.49 -6.70
N ARG A 503 -17.50 -19.47 -7.52
CA ARG A 503 -16.14 -19.05 -7.90
C ARG A 503 -15.27 -18.53 -6.75
N ARG A 504 -15.83 -18.20 -5.57
CA ARG A 504 -15.09 -17.47 -4.52
C ARG A 504 -13.93 -18.29 -3.97
N ALA A 505 -12.87 -17.58 -3.60
CA ALA A 505 -11.86 -18.10 -2.69
C ALA A 505 -12.21 -17.76 -1.24
N LEU A 506 -11.29 -18.03 -0.30
CA LEU A 506 -11.51 -17.71 1.12
C LEU A 506 -11.38 -16.20 1.34
N GLY A 507 -12.52 -15.51 1.35
CA GLY A 507 -12.63 -14.06 1.49
C GLY A 507 -12.30 -13.28 0.22
N PHE A 508 -11.38 -13.77 -0.62
CA PHE A 508 -11.11 -13.16 -1.94
C PHE A 508 -12.19 -13.48 -2.97
N ASP A 509 -12.32 -12.57 -3.92
CA ASP A 509 -13.06 -12.77 -5.14
C ASP A 509 -12.20 -13.34 -6.25
N ARG A 510 -12.86 -14.00 -7.22
CA ARG A 510 -12.25 -14.55 -8.43
C ARG A 510 -13.12 -14.24 -9.65
N PRO A 511 -12.58 -14.32 -10.88
CA PRO A 511 -13.37 -14.15 -12.09
C PRO A 511 -14.55 -15.11 -12.16
N PRO A 512 -15.63 -14.75 -12.88
CA PRO A 512 -16.76 -15.65 -13.11
C PRO A 512 -16.26 -16.97 -13.71
N LEU A 513 -16.96 -18.05 -13.37
CA LEU A 513 -16.71 -19.33 -14.03
C LEU A 513 -17.02 -19.21 -15.53
N PRO A 514 -16.44 -20.06 -16.40
CA PRO A 514 -16.62 -19.95 -17.86
C PRO A 514 -18.08 -19.95 -18.35
N ASP A 515 -18.99 -20.57 -17.59
CA ASP A 515 -20.42 -20.66 -17.85
C ASP A 515 -21.24 -19.54 -17.20
N GLN A 516 -20.60 -18.64 -16.46
CA GLN A 516 -21.23 -17.53 -15.75
C GLN A 516 -21.07 -16.21 -16.53
N PRO A 517 -22.05 -15.30 -16.43
CA PRO A 517 -21.92 -13.99 -17.05
C PRO A 517 -20.73 -13.21 -16.49
N ALA A 518 -20.14 -12.38 -17.33
CA ALA A 518 -19.13 -11.42 -16.91
C ALA A 518 -19.66 -10.55 -15.76
N ASN A 519 -18.80 -10.22 -14.80
CA ASN A 519 -19.17 -9.30 -13.73
C ASN A 519 -18.91 -7.85 -14.14
N SER A 520 -19.45 -6.92 -13.35
CA SER A 520 -19.45 -5.49 -13.64
C SER A 520 -18.25 -4.71 -13.11
N TYR A 521 -17.21 -5.35 -12.55
CA TYR A 521 -16.14 -4.62 -11.88
C TYR A 521 -14.71 -5.06 -12.18
N MET A 522 -14.45 -6.27 -12.66
CA MET A 522 -13.14 -6.62 -13.24
C MET A 522 -13.23 -6.79 -14.75
N SER A 523 -12.06 -6.90 -15.38
CA SER A 523 -11.95 -7.15 -16.80
C SER A 523 -12.55 -8.52 -17.15
N PRO A 524 -13.26 -8.65 -18.28
CA PRO A 524 -13.66 -9.95 -18.81
C PRO A 524 -12.46 -10.77 -19.30
N LEU A 525 -11.29 -10.16 -19.49
CA LEU A 525 -10.05 -10.82 -19.88
C LEU A 525 -9.29 -11.39 -18.68
N ALA A 526 -9.83 -11.24 -17.47
CA ALA A 526 -9.16 -11.67 -16.25
C ALA A 526 -8.88 -13.17 -16.22
N SER A 527 -7.63 -13.56 -15.96
CA SER A 527 -7.27 -14.98 -15.93
C SER A 527 -7.95 -15.67 -14.75
N GLN A 528 -8.30 -16.95 -14.90
CA GLN A 528 -8.95 -17.73 -13.84
C GLN A 528 -8.07 -17.90 -12.59
N GLU A 529 -6.76 -17.64 -12.68
CA GLU A 529 -5.81 -17.63 -11.56
C GLU A 529 -5.80 -16.30 -10.80
N SER A 530 -6.36 -15.25 -11.38
CA SER A 530 -6.42 -13.94 -10.76
C SER A 530 -7.44 -13.87 -9.62
N TYR A 531 -7.20 -12.98 -8.67
CA TYR A 531 -8.05 -12.79 -7.50
C TYR A 531 -7.90 -11.38 -6.93
N GLY A 532 -8.87 -10.97 -6.12
CA GLY A 532 -8.86 -9.65 -5.51
C GLY A 532 -10.15 -9.34 -4.77
N HIS A 533 -10.50 -8.06 -4.69
CA HIS A 533 -11.79 -7.63 -4.17
C HIS A 533 -12.14 -6.22 -4.67
N SER A 534 -13.38 -5.78 -4.44
CA SER A 534 -13.81 -4.41 -4.65
C SER A 534 -14.43 -3.80 -3.38
N GLY A 535 -14.46 -2.47 -3.30
CA GLY A 535 -15.08 -1.70 -2.22
C GLY A 535 -16.26 -0.86 -2.73
N PHE A 536 -17.26 -0.68 -1.87
CA PHE A 536 -18.50 0.04 -2.19
C PHE A 536 -18.26 1.52 -2.53
N THR A 537 -17.23 2.13 -1.92
CA THR A 537 -16.75 3.49 -2.18
C THR A 537 -16.18 3.68 -3.59
N GLY A 538 -15.99 2.60 -4.35
CA GLY A 538 -15.48 2.61 -5.72
C GLY A 538 -14.09 2.03 -5.87
N THR A 539 -13.51 1.54 -4.77
CA THR A 539 -12.14 0.99 -4.72
C THR A 539 -12.05 -0.43 -5.27
N MET A 540 -10.86 -0.84 -5.70
CA MET A 540 -10.55 -2.19 -6.19
C MET A 540 -9.06 -2.48 -6.05
N ILE A 541 -8.72 -3.68 -5.60
CA ILE A 541 -7.39 -4.29 -5.74
C ILE A 541 -7.55 -5.64 -6.43
N TRP A 542 -6.72 -5.90 -7.43
CA TRP A 542 -6.73 -7.14 -8.19
C TRP A 542 -5.32 -7.60 -8.51
N VAL A 543 -5.04 -8.87 -8.34
CA VAL A 543 -3.74 -9.49 -8.60
C VAL A 543 -3.94 -10.62 -9.58
N ASP A 544 -3.09 -10.66 -10.60
CA ASP A 544 -2.99 -11.78 -11.52
C ASP A 544 -1.57 -12.36 -11.45
N PRO A 545 -1.38 -13.49 -10.76
CA PRO A 545 -0.08 -14.17 -10.72
C PRO A 545 0.38 -14.67 -12.10
N ALA A 546 -0.54 -15.17 -12.93
CA ALA A 546 -0.23 -15.71 -14.26
C ALA A 546 0.26 -14.64 -15.23
N LYS A 547 -0.28 -13.42 -15.09
CA LYS A 547 0.10 -12.24 -15.88
C LYS A 547 1.08 -11.31 -15.15
N GLU A 548 1.51 -11.68 -13.95
CA GLU A 548 2.47 -10.94 -13.13
C GLU A 548 2.14 -9.46 -12.89
N TYR A 549 0.88 -9.10 -12.66
CA TYR A 549 0.52 -7.70 -12.35
C TYR A 549 -0.36 -7.58 -11.11
N THR A 550 -0.32 -6.37 -10.53
CA THR A 550 -1.19 -5.88 -9.46
C THR A 550 -1.85 -4.59 -9.94
N PHE A 551 -3.19 -4.52 -9.88
CA PHE A 551 -4.00 -3.38 -10.27
C PHE A 551 -4.72 -2.81 -9.06
N VAL A 552 -4.58 -1.51 -8.82
CA VAL A 552 -5.25 -0.78 -7.75
C VAL A 552 -5.97 0.42 -8.33
N PHE A 553 -7.28 0.50 -8.10
CA PHE A 553 -8.09 1.67 -8.46
C PHE A 553 -8.82 2.15 -7.22
N LEU A 554 -8.60 3.41 -6.83
CA LEU A 554 -9.24 4.06 -5.71
C LEU A 554 -10.09 5.22 -6.22
N SER A 555 -11.33 5.32 -5.75
CA SER A 555 -12.19 6.46 -6.04
C SER A 555 -13.13 6.68 -4.86
N ASN A 556 -13.75 7.84 -4.81
CA ASN A 556 -14.83 8.16 -3.89
C ASN A 556 -16.15 8.34 -4.66
N ARG A 557 -16.52 7.35 -5.48
CA ARG A 557 -17.71 7.38 -6.35
C ARG A 557 -19.02 7.69 -5.62
N VAL A 558 -19.07 7.37 -4.33
CA VAL A 558 -20.21 7.63 -3.44
C VAL A 558 -20.31 9.09 -3.00
N ASN A 559 -19.40 9.96 -3.44
CA ASN A 559 -19.51 11.40 -3.27
C ASN A 559 -20.28 12.01 -4.46
N PRO A 560 -21.34 12.82 -4.24
CA PRO A 560 -21.92 13.15 -2.93
C PRO A 560 -22.90 12.09 -2.38
N THR A 561 -23.41 11.18 -3.23
CA THR A 561 -24.42 10.17 -2.85
C THR A 561 -23.99 8.75 -3.20
N ARG A 562 -24.29 7.79 -2.33
CA ARG A 562 -24.09 6.35 -2.56
C ARG A 562 -24.83 5.79 -3.78
N ASP A 563 -25.89 6.47 -4.21
CA ASP A 563 -26.74 6.04 -5.33
C ASP A 563 -26.06 6.27 -6.70
N ASN A 564 -24.92 6.95 -6.73
CA ASN A 564 -24.14 7.16 -7.93
C ASN A 564 -23.61 5.83 -8.51
N SER A 565 -24.31 5.30 -9.52
CA SER A 565 -24.00 4.04 -10.19
C SER A 565 -23.17 4.20 -11.47
N LYS A 566 -22.77 5.42 -11.82
CA LYS A 566 -22.12 5.73 -13.11
C LYS A 566 -20.79 5.02 -13.32
N LEU A 567 -20.02 4.80 -12.25
CA LEU A 567 -18.79 3.98 -12.31
C LEU A 567 -19.04 2.58 -12.90
N TYR A 568 -20.20 1.99 -12.58
CA TYR A 568 -20.62 0.68 -13.09
C TYR A 568 -21.31 0.79 -14.45
N ARG A 569 -22.23 1.76 -14.60
CA ARG A 569 -22.99 1.97 -15.84
C ARG A 569 -22.07 2.23 -17.04
N PHE A 570 -20.97 2.95 -16.84
CA PHE A 570 -19.99 3.25 -17.89
C PHE A 570 -18.81 2.26 -17.93
N ASN A 571 -18.86 1.17 -17.14
CA ASN A 571 -17.82 0.14 -17.11
C ASN A 571 -16.39 0.68 -16.92
N ILE A 572 -16.22 1.78 -16.18
CA ILE A 572 -14.93 2.47 -16.07
C ILE A 572 -13.87 1.55 -15.46
N ARG A 573 -14.19 0.85 -14.35
CA ARG A 573 -13.24 -0.09 -13.72
C ARG A 573 -12.88 -1.28 -14.62
N PRO A 574 -13.85 -2.05 -15.17
CA PRO A 574 -13.54 -3.10 -16.13
C PRO A 574 -12.70 -2.61 -17.31
N ALA A 575 -13.01 -1.43 -17.87
CA ALA A 575 -12.28 -0.88 -19.00
C ALA A 575 -10.82 -0.56 -18.63
N LEU A 576 -10.57 0.17 -17.54
CA LEU A 576 -9.20 0.43 -17.04
C LEU A 576 -8.43 -0.87 -16.83
N HIS A 577 -9.08 -1.87 -16.24
CA HIS A 577 -8.47 -3.15 -15.97
C HIS A 577 -8.16 -3.94 -17.26
N SER A 578 -9.02 -3.86 -18.28
CA SER A 578 -8.81 -4.52 -19.58
C SER A 578 -7.62 -3.98 -20.36
N VAL A 579 -7.33 -2.67 -20.28
CA VAL A 579 -6.19 -2.07 -21.03
C VAL A 579 -4.88 -2.80 -20.73
N LEU A 580 -4.68 -3.29 -19.50
CA LEU A 580 -3.51 -4.08 -19.13
C LEU A 580 -3.45 -5.43 -19.84
N TYR A 581 -4.57 -6.14 -19.90
CA TYR A 581 -4.64 -7.41 -20.62
C TYR A 581 -4.40 -7.21 -22.12
N GLU A 582 -5.01 -6.18 -22.69
CA GLU A 582 -4.85 -5.80 -24.09
C GLU A 582 -3.39 -5.46 -24.41
N ALA A 583 -2.72 -4.67 -23.55
CA ALA A 583 -1.30 -4.32 -23.71
C ALA A 583 -0.35 -5.53 -23.56
N LEU A 584 -0.75 -6.56 -22.82
CA LEU A 584 0.03 -7.79 -22.65
C LEU A 584 -0.15 -8.78 -23.81
N GLU A 585 -1.24 -8.69 -24.55
CA GLU A 585 -1.48 -9.49 -25.74
C GLU A 585 -0.74 -8.87 -26.94
N LYS A 586 0.44 -9.41 -27.26
CA LYS A 586 1.32 -9.02 -28.39
C LYS A 586 0.65 -8.94 -29.77
N ASP A 587 -0.60 -9.39 -29.91
CA ASP A 587 -1.35 -9.53 -31.15
C ASP A 587 -2.58 -8.59 -31.25
N PHE A 588 -2.79 -7.68 -30.30
CA PHE A 588 -3.99 -6.83 -30.32
C PHE A 588 -4.04 -5.95 -31.58
N ASP A 589 -2.87 -5.51 -32.08
CA ASP A 589 -2.72 -4.71 -33.30
C ASP A 589 -2.90 -5.53 -34.60
N SER A 590 -2.59 -6.84 -34.59
CA SER A 590 -2.68 -7.65 -35.82
C SER A 590 -4.12 -8.06 -36.18
N LYS A 591 -5.04 -8.03 -35.20
CA LYS A 591 -6.42 -8.50 -35.37
C LYS A 591 -7.49 -7.40 -35.47
N MET A 592 -7.27 -6.18 -34.99
CA MET A 592 -8.26 -5.09 -35.09
C MET A 592 -7.99 -4.06 -36.19
N VAL A 593 -6.76 -3.94 -36.72
CA VAL A 593 -6.48 -3.08 -37.89
C VAL A 593 -7.00 -3.69 -39.20
N ARG A 594 -7.58 -4.90 -39.16
CA ARG A 594 -8.22 -5.57 -40.30
C ARG A 594 -9.67 -5.96 -40.01
N LYS A 595 -10.54 -4.98 -39.78
CA LYS A 595 -11.94 -5.07 -40.20
C LYS A 595 -12.46 -3.65 -40.46
N PRO A 596 -12.92 -3.36 -41.68
CA PRO A 596 -13.37 -2.02 -42.09
C PRO A 596 -14.62 -1.57 -41.35
#